data_AF-A0A2N7R7L1-F1
#
_entry.id   AF-A0A2N7R7L1-F1
#
_cell.length_a   1.000
_cell.length_b   1.000
_cell.length_c   1.000
_cell.angle_alpha   90.00
_cell.angle_beta   90.00
_cell.angle_gamma   90.00
#
_symmetry.space_group_name_H-M   'P 1'
#
loop_
_entity.id
_entity.type
_entity.pdbx_description
1 polymer ?
#
loop_
_entity_poly.entity_id
_entity_poly.type
_entity_poly.pdbx_seq_one_letter_code
_entity_poly.pdbx_strand_id
1 'polypeptide(L)'
;MFTPYIDKARGLRYGVLGDALGFNPNRRFPNLDKILPLPPADLPPWDGQRKSLLDAAMGVRPPPAIPQPSAASLSKEPYFLAADYALHPAGLHSDAPAAPFSAYWQPAGGQGVIQPARLFRQDEEFPHFSVSDAAGKVSYGPVTWEQCLTLRHNHGAVEPRAVHGVLREVALPEPWLSCACEQACPVSGVWQPWVVADHPLQAIVNQYWRQAWLAQGAPFPRPRRDWLLDLPDEDVTWHLMDASVGFPG
;
A
#
# COMPACT_ATOMS: atom_id res chain seq x y z
N MET A 1 -32.34 40.94 -15.95
CA MET A 1 -32.41 39.47 -16.04
C MET A 1 -30.98 39.00 -16.31
N PHE A 2 -30.27 38.49 -15.31
CA PHE A 2 -28.90 37.98 -15.51
C PHE A 2 -29.01 36.56 -16.07
N THR A 3 -28.64 36.36 -17.34
CA THR A 3 -28.37 35.01 -17.86
C THR A 3 -27.16 34.45 -17.12
N PRO A 4 -27.25 33.29 -16.45
CA PRO A 4 -26.09 32.67 -15.85
C PRO A 4 -25.06 32.40 -16.95
N TYR A 5 -23.82 32.84 -16.74
CA TYR A 5 -22.73 32.58 -17.67
C TYR A 5 -22.47 31.07 -17.71
N ILE A 6 -22.66 30.45 -18.88
CA ILE A 6 -22.39 29.04 -19.10
C ILE A 6 -20.93 28.89 -19.53
N ASP A 7 -20.12 28.31 -18.66
CA ASP A 7 -18.73 27.95 -18.96
C ASP A 7 -18.69 26.75 -19.92
N LYS A 8 -18.68 27.03 -21.23
CA LYS A 8 -18.68 26.01 -22.28
C LYS A 8 -17.44 25.11 -22.23
N ALA A 9 -16.28 25.65 -21.84
CA ALA A 9 -15.03 24.89 -21.77
C ALA A 9 -15.09 23.86 -20.65
N ARG A 10 -15.63 24.25 -19.49
CA ARG A 10 -15.88 23.34 -18.36
C ARG A 10 -16.95 22.30 -18.68
N GLY A 11 -18.03 22.73 -19.35
CA GLY A 11 -19.09 21.83 -19.83
C GLY A 11 -18.56 20.72 -20.75
N LEU A 12 -17.66 21.07 -21.68
CA LEU A 12 -17.01 20.10 -22.56
C LEU A 12 -16.19 19.06 -21.77
N ARG A 13 -15.40 19.50 -20.79
CA ARG A 13 -14.61 18.58 -19.94
C ARG A 13 -15.50 17.65 -19.12
N TYR A 14 -16.57 18.17 -18.52
CA TYR A 14 -17.56 17.35 -17.82
C TYR A 14 -18.20 16.29 -18.73
N GLY A 15 -18.54 16.65 -19.97
CA GLY A 15 -19.08 15.70 -20.96
C GLY A 15 -18.12 14.54 -21.23
N VAL A 16 -16.85 14.84 -21.53
CA VAL A 16 -15.83 13.81 -21.80
C VAL A 16 -15.62 12.86 -20.61
N LEU A 17 -15.62 13.40 -19.39
CA LEU A 17 -15.48 12.61 -18.16
C LEU A 17 -16.73 11.76 -17.90
N GLY A 18 -17.92 12.34 -18.08
CA GLY A 18 -19.20 11.64 -17.95
C GLY A 18 -19.30 10.45 -18.89
N ASP A 19 -18.96 10.62 -20.17
CA ASP A 19 -18.92 9.54 -21.16
C ASP A 19 -17.96 8.42 -20.76
N ALA A 20 -16.81 8.77 -20.19
CA ALA A 20 -15.82 7.80 -19.73
C ALA A 20 -16.29 7.01 -18.50
N LEU A 21 -17.02 7.65 -17.58
CA LEU A 21 -17.66 6.97 -16.44
C LEU A 21 -18.77 6.02 -16.90
N GLY A 22 -19.58 6.42 -17.90
CA GLY A 22 -20.63 5.58 -18.45
C GLY A 22 -20.10 4.31 -19.14
N PHE A 23 -18.91 4.37 -19.74
CA PHE A 23 -18.30 3.23 -20.42
C PHE A 23 -17.65 2.20 -19.46
N ASN A 24 -17.12 2.63 -18.31
CA ASN A 24 -16.44 1.74 -17.38
C ASN A 24 -16.90 2.00 -15.93
N PRO A 25 -17.69 1.08 -15.31
CA PRO A 25 -18.24 1.28 -13.96
C PRO A 25 -17.15 1.30 -12.87
N ASN A 26 -15.97 0.73 -13.14
CA ASN A 26 -14.81 0.76 -12.26
C ASN A 26 -13.96 2.01 -12.46
N ARG A 27 -14.31 2.95 -13.34
CA ARG A 27 -13.53 4.17 -13.54
C ARG A 27 -13.86 5.20 -12.47
N ARG A 28 -12.83 5.86 -11.94
CA ARG A 28 -12.93 6.99 -11.01
C ARG A 28 -11.89 8.04 -11.40
N PHE A 29 -12.13 9.29 -11.04
CA PHE A 29 -11.27 10.44 -11.32
C PHE A 29 -10.88 11.15 -10.02
N PRO A 30 -10.00 10.56 -9.19
CA PRO A 30 -9.60 11.14 -7.91
C PRO A 30 -8.87 12.50 -8.07
N ASN A 31 -8.24 12.74 -9.23
CA ASN A 31 -7.45 13.93 -9.49
C ASN A 31 -8.22 14.94 -10.36
N LEU A 32 -9.55 14.99 -10.22
CA LEU A 32 -10.40 15.85 -11.04
C LEU A 32 -10.04 17.34 -10.90
N ASP A 33 -9.70 17.79 -9.69
CA ASP A 33 -9.35 19.18 -9.42
C ASP A 33 -8.11 19.65 -10.18
N LYS A 34 -7.22 18.73 -10.60
CA LYS A 34 -6.06 19.03 -11.44
C LYS A 34 -6.45 19.55 -12.83
N ILE A 35 -7.59 19.15 -13.35
CA ILE A 35 -8.04 19.48 -14.72
C ILE A 35 -9.35 20.25 -14.75
N LEU A 36 -10.11 20.28 -13.65
CA LEU A 36 -11.45 20.85 -13.60
C LEU A 36 -11.71 21.54 -12.24
N PRO A 37 -10.84 22.46 -11.78
CA PRO A 37 -10.98 23.10 -10.48
C PRO A 37 -12.27 23.93 -10.43
N LEU A 38 -13.03 23.87 -9.34
CA LEU A 38 -14.32 24.57 -9.26
C LEU A 38 -14.18 26.10 -9.49
N PRO A 39 -15.21 26.76 -10.06
CA PRO A 39 -15.23 28.21 -10.18
C PRO A 39 -15.04 28.89 -8.80
N PRO A 40 -14.34 30.05 -8.73
CA PRO A 40 -13.92 30.90 -9.84
C PRO A 40 -12.55 30.56 -10.44
N ALA A 41 -11.92 29.44 -10.08
CA ALA A 41 -10.60 29.09 -10.58
C ALA A 41 -10.59 28.90 -12.12
N ASP A 42 -9.54 29.41 -12.75
CA ASP A 42 -9.31 29.26 -14.19
C ASP A 42 -9.04 27.79 -14.55
N LEU A 43 -9.51 27.40 -15.74
CA LEU A 43 -9.25 26.06 -16.25
C LEU A 43 -7.78 25.93 -16.67
N PRO A 44 -7.06 24.89 -16.21
CA PRO A 44 -5.72 24.60 -16.66
C PRO A 44 -5.67 24.35 -18.18
N PRO A 45 -4.56 24.63 -18.87
CA PRO A 45 -4.41 24.34 -20.29
C PRO A 45 -4.70 22.88 -20.64
N TRP A 46 -5.30 22.64 -21.80
CA TRP A 46 -5.60 21.31 -22.32
C TRP A 46 -5.43 21.30 -23.85
N ASP A 47 -4.77 20.27 -24.36
CA ASP A 47 -4.48 20.07 -25.79
C ASP A 47 -5.71 19.67 -26.64
N GLY A 48 -6.89 19.54 -26.03
CA GLY A 48 -8.13 19.13 -26.69
C GLY A 48 -8.24 17.61 -26.88
N GLN A 49 -7.25 16.82 -26.48
CA GLN A 49 -7.27 15.37 -26.65
C GLN A 49 -8.04 14.69 -25.51
N ARG A 50 -8.98 13.81 -25.85
CA ARG A 50 -9.74 13.04 -24.85
C ARG A 50 -8.80 12.26 -23.91
N LYS A 51 -7.79 11.59 -24.48
CA LYS A 51 -6.87 10.74 -23.71
C LYS A 51 -6.09 11.53 -22.66
N SER A 52 -5.52 12.69 -23.03
CA SER A 52 -4.75 13.53 -22.10
C SER A 52 -5.60 13.99 -20.92
N LEU A 53 -6.87 14.36 -21.16
CA LEU A 53 -7.81 14.78 -20.12
C LEU A 53 -8.11 13.64 -19.15
N LEU A 54 -8.41 12.45 -19.68
CA LEU A 54 -8.70 11.27 -18.86
C LEU A 54 -7.49 10.84 -18.05
N ASP A 55 -6.32 10.73 -18.68
CA ASP A 55 -5.07 10.28 -18.05
C ASP A 55 -4.63 11.25 -16.94
N ALA A 56 -4.87 12.55 -17.09
CA ALA A 56 -4.57 13.56 -16.07
C ALA A 56 -5.51 13.51 -14.85
N ALA A 57 -6.76 13.06 -15.04
CA ALA A 57 -7.75 12.93 -13.97
C ALA A 57 -7.72 11.57 -13.25
N MET A 58 -7.11 10.57 -13.88
CA MET A 58 -6.97 9.22 -13.32
C MET A 58 -6.07 9.20 -12.08
N GLY A 59 -6.30 8.20 -11.22
CA GLY A 59 -5.36 7.88 -10.16
C GLY A 59 -4.04 7.38 -10.74
N VAL A 60 -2.97 7.51 -9.97
CA VAL A 60 -1.63 7.12 -10.38
C VAL A 60 -1.07 6.06 -9.44
N ARG A 61 -0.10 5.29 -9.91
CA ARG A 61 0.71 4.41 -9.07
C ARG A 61 2.17 4.48 -9.49
N PRO A 62 3.12 4.38 -8.54
CA PRO A 62 4.48 4.09 -8.89
C PRO A 62 4.58 2.71 -9.56
N PRO A 63 5.67 2.42 -10.29
CA PRO A 63 5.97 1.06 -10.69
C PRO A 63 6.03 0.17 -9.45
N PRO A 64 5.65 -1.12 -9.58
CA PRO A 64 5.73 -2.05 -8.47
C PRO A 64 7.14 -2.07 -7.91
N ALA A 65 7.25 -1.99 -6.59
CA ALA A 65 8.55 -2.00 -5.93
C ALA A 65 9.28 -3.32 -6.25
N ILE A 66 10.59 -3.24 -6.49
CA ILE A 66 11.41 -4.45 -6.57
C ILE A 66 11.41 -5.07 -5.16
N PRO A 67 10.95 -6.32 -4.99
CA PRO A 67 10.87 -6.92 -3.67
C PRO A 67 12.25 -6.96 -3.01
N GLN A 68 12.35 -6.53 -1.75
CA GLN A 68 13.61 -6.56 -1.01
C GLN A 68 13.79 -7.93 -0.35
N PRO A 69 14.98 -8.55 -0.42
CA PRO A 69 15.16 -9.86 0.17
C PRO A 69 15.12 -9.77 1.71
N SER A 70 14.24 -10.57 2.33
CA SER A 70 14.16 -10.77 3.79
C SER A 70 15.28 -11.69 4.30
N ALA A 71 15.46 -11.81 5.63
CA ALA A 71 16.38 -12.80 6.21
C ALA A 71 16.05 -14.25 5.74
N ALA A 72 14.75 -14.57 5.59
CA ALA A 72 14.30 -15.86 5.05
C ALA A 72 14.63 -16.00 3.54
N SER A 73 14.58 -14.90 2.78
CA SER A 73 14.99 -14.84 1.38
C SER A 73 16.49 -14.92 1.17
N LEU A 74 17.28 -14.51 2.14
CA LEU A 74 18.75 -14.58 2.08
C LEU A 74 19.29 -15.91 2.59
N SER A 75 18.44 -16.78 3.16
CA SER A 75 18.86 -18.10 3.65
C SER A 75 19.26 -19.01 2.49
N LYS A 76 20.49 -19.52 2.54
CA LYS A 76 20.97 -20.58 1.65
C LYS A 76 20.64 -21.92 2.28
N GLU A 77 19.59 -22.54 1.76
CA GLU A 77 19.13 -23.88 2.13
C GLU A 77 18.60 -24.03 3.59
N PRO A 78 17.73 -25.03 3.82
CA PRO A 78 17.22 -25.95 2.82
C PRO A 78 16.13 -25.34 1.92
N TYR A 79 15.51 -24.21 2.27
CA TYR A 79 14.47 -23.63 1.39
C TYR A 79 14.36 -22.11 1.49
N PHE A 80 14.67 -21.46 0.38
CA PHE A 80 14.58 -20.04 0.09
C PHE A 80 13.12 -19.55 0.07
N LEU A 81 12.86 -18.37 0.63
CA LEU A 81 11.60 -17.65 0.46
C LEU A 81 11.77 -16.54 -0.58
N ALA A 82 10.93 -16.53 -1.62
CA ALA A 82 10.99 -15.45 -2.61
C ALA A 82 10.77 -14.07 -1.95
N ALA A 83 11.47 -13.04 -2.44
CA ALA A 83 11.54 -11.72 -1.80
C ALA A 83 10.20 -10.97 -1.77
N ASP A 84 9.20 -11.43 -2.51
CA ASP A 84 7.84 -10.92 -2.51
C ASP A 84 6.93 -11.58 -1.46
N TYR A 85 7.44 -12.54 -0.68
CA TYR A 85 6.70 -13.25 0.39
C TYR A 85 7.36 -13.12 1.76
N ALA A 86 6.53 -12.95 2.78
CA ALA A 86 6.91 -12.97 4.19
C ALA A 86 6.16 -14.08 4.94
N LEU A 87 6.82 -14.60 5.96
CA LEU A 87 6.28 -15.65 6.82
C LEU A 87 5.48 -15.03 7.97
N HIS A 88 4.23 -15.45 8.09
CA HIS A 88 3.31 -14.98 9.12
C HIS A 88 2.89 -16.16 10.01
N PRO A 89 3.00 -16.06 11.34
CA PRO A 89 2.57 -17.12 12.25
C PRO A 89 1.08 -17.42 12.08
N ALA A 90 0.73 -18.69 11.95
CA ALA A 90 -0.64 -19.15 11.69
C ALA A 90 -1.42 -19.47 12.97
N GLY A 91 -0.76 -19.49 14.14
CA GLY A 91 -1.33 -19.95 15.40
C GLY A 91 -1.47 -21.48 15.52
N LEU A 92 -1.07 -22.24 14.50
CA LEU A 92 -1.04 -23.72 14.57
C LEU A 92 0.28 -24.17 15.21
N HIS A 93 0.17 -24.87 16.33
CA HIS A 93 1.31 -25.32 17.12
C HIS A 93 1.53 -26.84 17.03
N SER A 94 2.77 -27.29 17.18
CA SER A 94 3.14 -28.70 17.26
C SER A 94 4.28 -28.92 18.26
N ASP A 95 4.09 -29.89 19.15
CA ASP A 95 5.12 -30.41 20.06
C ASP A 95 5.70 -31.76 19.57
N ALA A 96 5.36 -32.17 18.34
CA ALA A 96 5.85 -33.40 17.75
C ALA A 96 7.37 -33.34 17.50
N PRO A 97 8.09 -34.48 17.49
CA PRO A 97 9.52 -34.49 17.16
C PRO A 97 9.82 -34.19 15.69
N ALA A 98 8.81 -34.29 14.81
CA ALA A 98 8.93 -34.07 13.37
C ALA A 98 7.74 -33.27 12.84
N ALA A 99 7.93 -32.64 11.68
CA ALA A 99 6.92 -31.81 11.05
C ALA A 99 5.70 -32.64 10.60
N PRO A 100 4.48 -32.32 11.06
CA PRO A 100 3.29 -33.12 10.74
C PRO A 100 2.90 -33.04 9.26
N PHE A 101 3.33 -31.99 8.57
CA PHE A 101 3.16 -31.79 7.13
C PHE A 101 4.16 -30.75 6.62
N SER A 102 4.34 -30.72 5.30
CA SER A 102 5.27 -29.79 4.67
C SER A 102 4.81 -28.34 4.79
N ALA A 103 5.53 -27.52 5.56
CA ALA A 103 5.25 -26.10 5.76
C ALA A 103 6.46 -25.37 6.34
N TYR A 104 6.40 -24.04 6.37
CA TYR A 104 7.34 -23.26 7.16
C TYR A 104 6.99 -23.40 8.63
N TRP A 105 7.99 -23.69 9.46
CA TRP A 105 7.85 -23.80 10.91
C TRP A 105 8.92 -22.96 11.60
N GLN A 106 8.55 -22.34 12.72
CA GLN A 106 9.44 -21.58 13.59
C GLN A 106 9.24 -21.99 15.05
N PRO A 107 10.26 -21.83 15.93
CA PRO A 107 10.08 -22.04 17.36
C PRO A 107 9.22 -20.92 17.96
N ALA A 108 8.10 -21.29 18.60
CA ALA A 108 7.20 -20.36 19.31
C ALA A 108 7.37 -20.40 20.83
N GLY A 109 7.94 -21.47 21.38
CA GLY A 109 8.22 -21.63 22.81
C GLY A 109 9.50 -22.42 23.07
N GLY A 110 10.26 -21.99 24.09
CA GLY A 110 11.54 -22.60 24.51
C GLY A 110 12.50 -21.53 25.05
N GLN A 111 13.24 -21.82 26.13
CA GLN A 111 14.17 -20.85 26.73
C GLN A 111 15.32 -20.53 25.76
N GLY A 112 15.37 -19.28 25.26
CA GLY A 112 16.50 -18.75 24.49
C GLY A 112 16.62 -19.26 23.06
N VAL A 113 15.60 -19.94 22.53
CA VAL A 113 15.60 -20.44 21.15
C VAL A 113 14.97 -19.40 20.23
N ILE A 114 15.80 -18.65 19.50
CA ILE A 114 15.38 -17.79 18.40
C ILE A 114 16.03 -18.33 17.14
N GLN A 115 15.24 -18.99 16.29
CA GLN A 115 15.64 -19.35 14.93
C GLN A 115 14.65 -18.80 13.91
N PRO A 116 15.12 -18.40 12.71
CA PRO A 116 14.22 -18.01 11.64
C PRO A 116 13.38 -19.21 11.20
N ALA A 117 12.15 -18.92 10.76
CA ALA A 117 11.28 -19.91 10.17
C ALA A 117 11.96 -20.59 8.96
N ARG A 118 11.80 -21.91 8.84
CA ARG A 118 12.32 -22.70 7.71
C ARG A 118 11.28 -23.70 7.23
N LEU A 119 11.33 -24.05 5.95
CA LEU A 119 10.45 -25.08 5.39
C LEU A 119 10.95 -26.46 5.84
N PHE A 120 10.02 -27.28 6.32
CA PHE A 120 10.23 -28.69 6.61
C PHE A 120 9.39 -29.52 5.66
N ARG A 121 9.85 -30.71 5.32
CA ARG A 121 9.00 -31.73 4.69
C ARG A 121 8.18 -32.45 5.76
N GLN A 122 7.06 -33.04 5.37
CA GLN A 122 6.34 -33.99 6.21
C GLN A 122 7.30 -35.06 6.75
N ASP A 123 7.20 -35.36 8.05
CA ASP A 123 8.03 -36.31 8.80
C ASP A 123 9.52 -35.92 8.90
N GLU A 124 9.91 -34.71 8.50
CA GLU A 124 11.26 -34.18 8.74
C GLU A 124 11.42 -33.79 10.23
N GLU A 125 12.46 -34.31 10.88
CA GLU A 125 12.71 -34.03 12.30
C GLU A 125 13.02 -32.56 12.56
N PHE A 126 12.42 -32.04 13.63
CA PHE A 126 12.74 -30.71 14.12
C PHE A 126 14.13 -30.67 14.78
N PRO A 127 14.87 -29.55 14.66
CA PRO A 127 16.11 -29.35 15.40
C PRO A 127 15.90 -29.52 16.89
N HIS A 128 16.80 -30.29 17.50
CA HIS A 128 16.83 -30.46 18.95
C HIS A 128 17.70 -29.36 19.57
N PHE A 129 17.17 -28.68 20.59
CA PHE A 129 17.87 -27.61 21.29
C PHE A 129 18.30 -28.08 22.68
N SER A 130 19.60 -27.92 22.97
CA SER A 130 20.17 -28.19 24.28
C SER A 130 19.97 -27.00 25.22
N VAL A 131 19.34 -27.24 26.37
CA VAL A 131 19.26 -26.31 27.50
C VAL A 131 20.24 -26.78 28.58
N SER A 132 21.10 -25.88 29.05
CA SER A 132 22.00 -26.15 30.18
C SER A 132 21.37 -25.66 31.47
N ASP A 133 21.24 -26.52 32.47
CA ASP A 133 20.80 -26.12 33.81
C ASP A 133 21.93 -25.42 34.61
N ALA A 134 21.58 -24.85 35.77
CA ALA A 134 22.54 -24.19 36.67
C ALA A 134 23.63 -25.13 37.23
N ALA A 135 23.45 -26.46 37.07
CA ALA A 135 24.42 -27.49 37.44
C ALA A 135 25.28 -27.95 36.23
N GLY A 136 25.13 -27.34 35.05
CA GLY A 136 25.87 -27.66 33.84
C GLY A 136 25.40 -28.93 33.12
N LYS A 137 24.25 -29.49 33.50
CA LYS A 137 23.66 -30.66 32.83
C LYS A 137 22.89 -30.19 31.60
N VAL A 138 23.25 -30.78 30.46
CA VAL A 138 22.58 -30.52 29.18
C VAL A 138 21.36 -31.44 29.06
N SER A 139 20.18 -30.86 28.90
CA SER A 139 18.95 -31.57 28.57
C SER A 139 18.33 -31.01 27.29
N TYR A 140 17.57 -31.83 26.56
CA TYR A 140 16.77 -31.34 25.44
C TYR A 140 15.51 -30.68 26.00
N GLY A 141 15.36 -29.37 25.80
CA GLY A 141 14.16 -28.66 26.24
C GLY A 141 12.99 -28.91 25.29
N PRO A 142 11.73 -28.98 25.77
CA PRO A 142 10.58 -29.02 24.88
C PRO A 142 10.52 -27.71 24.09
N VAL A 143 10.52 -27.82 22.75
CA VAL A 143 10.34 -26.68 21.85
C VAL A 143 9.01 -26.86 21.15
N THR A 144 8.11 -25.90 21.36
CA THR A 144 6.85 -25.84 20.64
C THR A 144 7.10 -25.11 19.32
N TRP A 145 6.75 -25.77 18.23
CA TRP A 145 6.86 -25.23 16.87
C TRP A 145 5.53 -24.61 16.45
N GLU A 146 5.59 -23.51 15.71
CA GLU A 146 4.43 -22.85 15.13
C GLU A 146 4.57 -22.79 13.61
N GLN A 147 3.46 -23.08 12.92
CA GLN A 147 3.38 -23.00 11.47
C GLN A 147 3.39 -21.55 11.01
N CYS A 148 4.11 -21.26 9.92
CA CYS A 148 4.06 -19.99 9.23
C CYS A 148 3.43 -20.12 7.83
N LEU A 149 2.60 -19.15 7.47
CA LEU A 149 2.04 -18.98 6.13
C LEU A 149 2.91 -18.04 5.30
N THR A 150 3.08 -18.33 4.01
CA THR A 150 3.69 -17.42 3.04
C THR A 150 2.64 -16.45 2.54
N LEU A 151 2.70 -15.20 3.01
CA LEU A 151 1.84 -14.13 2.52
C LEU A 151 2.66 -13.18 1.66
N ARG A 152 2.09 -12.74 0.54
CA ARG A 152 2.73 -11.73 -0.30
C ARG A 152 2.88 -10.45 0.53
N HIS A 153 4.10 -9.93 0.63
CA HIS A 153 4.37 -8.67 1.31
C HIS A 153 5.12 -7.75 0.36
N ASN A 154 4.73 -6.48 0.35
CA ASN A 154 5.39 -5.47 -0.45
C ASN A 154 6.21 -4.51 0.44
N HIS A 155 6.63 -4.96 1.64
CA HIS A 155 7.45 -4.20 2.59
C HIS A 155 6.98 -2.78 2.90
N GLY A 156 5.67 -2.57 3.00
CA GLY A 156 5.11 -1.24 3.25
C GLY A 156 5.11 -0.31 2.03
N ALA A 157 5.32 -0.85 0.82
CA ALA A 157 5.12 -0.11 -0.41
C ALA A 157 3.68 0.42 -0.50
N VAL A 158 3.56 1.67 -0.91
CA VAL A 158 2.27 2.36 -1.09
C VAL A 158 1.74 2.00 -2.47
N GLU A 159 1.05 0.87 -2.54
CA GLU A 159 0.44 0.34 -3.76
C GLU A 159 -1.10 0.41 -3.66
N PRO A 160 -1.73 1.44 -4.23
CA PRO A 160 -3.18 1.60 -4.17
C PRO A 160 -3.89 0.38 -4.77
N ARG A 161 -4.88 -0.15 -4.05
CA ARG A 161 -5.76 -1.20 -4.53
C ARG A 161 -6.57 -0.68 -5.71
N ALA A 162 -6.51 -1.37 -6.85
CA ALA A 162 -7.21 -0.99 -8.06
C ALA A 162 -7.40 -2.18 -9.01
N VAL A 163 -8.44 -2.11 -9.84
CA VAL A 163 -8.64 -3.05 -10.96
C VAL A 163 -7.63 -2.73 -12.07
N HIS A 164 -7.23 -3.74 -12.85
CA HIS A 164 -6.33 -3.52 -13.98
C HIS A 164 -6.90 -2.45 -14.96
N GLY A 165 -6.05 -1.52 -15.41
CA GLY A 165 -6.41 -0.50 -16.40
C GLY A 165 -7.13 0.76 -15.89
N VAL A 166 -7.30 0.93 -14.57
CA VAL A 166 -7.92 2.16 -13.99
C VAL A 166 -6.92 3.13 -13.35
N LEU A 167 -5.64 2.76 -13.33
CA LEU A 167 -4.52 3.54 -12.82
C LEU A 167 -3.52 3.84 -13.94
N ARG A 168 -2.88 5.01 -13.87
CA ARG A 168 -1.72 5.36 -14.70
C ARG A 168 -0.43 5.08 -13.94
N GLU A 169 0.58 4.52 -14.61
CA GLU A 169 1.91 4.38 -14.03
C GLU A 169 2.71 5.68 -14.16
N VAL A 170 3.37 6.05 -13.06
CA VAL A 170 4.20 7.26 -12.96
C VAL A 170 5.55 6.91 -12.38
N ALA A 171 6.58 7.69 -12.73
CA ALA A 171 7.87 7.55 -12.08
C ALA A 171 7.74 7.82 -10.57
N LEU A 172 8.53 7.11 -9.77
CA LEU A 172 8.58 7.35 -8.33
C LEU A 172 9.10 8.78 -8.08
N PRO A 173 8.42 9.61 -7.29
CA PRO A 173 8.89 10.94 -6.99
C PRO A 173 10.19 10.89 -6.17
N GLU A 174 11.16 11.71 -6.56
CA GLU A 174 12.40 11.91 -5.82
C GLU A 174 12.44 13.35 -5.27
N PRO A 175 12.54 13.55 -3.94
CA PRO A 175 12.50 12.56 -2.88
C PRO A 175 11.09 11.96 -2.66
N TRP A 176 11.03 10.74 -2.11
CA TRP A 176 9.77 10.17 -1.64
C TRP A 176 9.29 10.93 -0.39
N LEU A 177 8.10 11.51 -0.46
CA LEU A 177 7.54 12.32 0.63
C LEU A 177 6.34 11.63 1.28
N SER A 178 6.34 11.66 2.61
CA SER A 178 5.26 11.17 3.45
C SER A 178 4.89 12.25 4.46
N CYS A 179 3.60 12.53 4.62
CA CYS A 179 3.09 13.59 5.49
C CYS A 179 1.93 13.08 6.36
N ALA A 180 1.81 13.64 7.56
CA ALA A 180 0.65 13.44 8.43
C ALA A 180 -0.54 14.33 7.98
N CYS A 181 -1.76 13.95 8.34
CA CYS A 181 -2.97 14.70 7.98
C CYS A 181 -3.00 16.15 8.50
N GLU A 182 -2.36 16.43 9.64
CA GLU A 182 -2.29 17.77 10.24
C GLU A 182 -1.30 18.72 9.52
N GLN A 183 -0.41 18.18 8.68
CA GLN A 183 0.58 18.98 7.95
C GLN A 183 -0.06 19.66 6.73
N ALA A 184 0.52 20.79 6.32
CA ALA A 184 0.21 21.38 5.02
C ALA A 184 0.98 20.63 3.92
N CYS A 185 0.37 20.49 2.74
CA CYS A 185 0.97 19.84 1.58
C CYS A 185 2.29 20.53 1.19
N PRO A 186 3.45 19.84 1.24
CA PRO A 186 4.75 20.48 1.00
C PRO A 186 5.00 20.78 -0.49
N VAL A 187 4.38 20.03 -1.40
CA VAL A 187 4.56 20.16 -2.86
C VAL A 187 3.27 19.81 -3.59
N SER A 188 2.96 20.58 -4.63
CA SER A 188 1.81 20.30 -5.48
C SER A 188 1.94 18.94 -6.15
N GLY A 189 0.91 18.11 -6.08
CA GLY A 189 1.00 16.74 -6.61
C GLY A 189 -0.20 15.87 -6.32
N VAL A 190 -0.14 14.64 -6.80
CA VAL A 190 -1.08 13.57 -6.47
C VAL A 190 -0.60 12.84 -5.23
N TRP A 191 -1.44 12.78 -4.22
CA TRP A 191 -1.14 12.15 -2.93
C TRP A 191 -2.08 10.98 -2.66
N GLN A 192 -1.53 9.88 -2.14
CA GLN A 192 -2.27 8.68 -1.73
C GLN A 192 -2.35 8.61 -0.21
N PRO A 193 -3.55 8.47 0.38
CA PRO A 193 -3.66 8.14 1.80
C PRO A 193 -3.39 6.66 2.03
N TRP A 194 -2.79 6.35 3.17
CA TRP A 194 -2.37 5.01 3.49
C TRP A 194 -2.55 4.70 4.97
N VAL A 195 -3.10 3.53 5.26
CA VAL A 195 -3.04 2.87 6.56
C VAL A 195 -2.23 1.59 6.42
N VAL A 196 -1.60 1.15 7.53
CA VAL A 196 -0.81 -0.09 7.56
C VAL A 196 -1.65 -1.31 7.18
N ALA A 197 -0.98 -2.37 6.71
CA ALA A 197 -1.63 -3.56 6.16
C ALA A 197 -2.56 -4.28 7.17
N ASP A 198 -2.29 -4.18 8.47
CA ASP A 198 -3.11 -4.83 9.50
C ASP A 198 -4.30 -3.96 9.96
N HIS A 199 -4.41 -2.74 9.46
CA HIS A 199 -5.48 -1.82 9.87
C HIS A 199 -6.84 -2.29 9.33
N PRO A 200 -7.92 -2.36 10.14
CA PRO A 200 -9.21 -2.92 9.71
C PRO A 200 -9.84 -2.17 8.52
N LEU A 201 -9.55 -0.87 8.37
CA LEU A 201 -10.03 -0.05 7.26
C LEU A 201 -9.11 -0.03 6.03
N GLN A 202 -8.05 -0.86 5.96
CA GLN A 202 -7.11 -0.85 4.83
C GLN A 202 -7.81 -1.04 3.47
N ALA A 203 -8.87 -1.85 3.42
CA ALA A 203 -9.60 -2.15 2.20
C ALA A 203 -10.44 -0.95 1.73
N ILE A 204 -10.67 0.05 2.57
CA ILE A 204 -11.45 1.25 2.26
C ILE A 204 -10.54 2.45 2.00
N VAL A 205 -9.45 2.56 2.77
CA VAL A 205 -8.51 3.70 2.69
C VAL A 205 -7.49 3.54 1.58
N ASN A 206 -6.87 2.36 1.44
CA ASN A 206 -5.78 2.12 0.49
C ASN A 206 -6.28 1.90 -0.95
N GLN A 207 -7.38 2.55 -1.32
CA GLN A 207 -8.03 2.49 -2.63
C GLN A 207 -7.55 3.63 -3.52
N TYR A 208 -7.40 3.39 -4.82
CA TYR A 208 -6.90 4.43 -5.73
C TYR A 208 -7.82 5.65 -5.87
N TRP A 209 -9.14 5.49 -5.68
CA TRP A 209 -10.08 6.60 -5.75
C TRP A 209 -10.03 7.51 -4.51
N ARG A 210 -9.21 7.17 -3.50
CA ARG A 210 -8.94 8.03 -2.33
C ARG A 210 -7.77 8.98 -2.55
N GLN A 211 -7.07 8.89 -3.68
CA GLN A 211 -6.06 9.88 -4.04
C GLN A 211 -6.65 11.27 -4.13
N ALA A 212 -5.82 12.27 -3.90
CA ALA A 212 -6.19 13.66 -4.07
C ALA A 212 -5.04 14.41 -4.76
N TRP A 213 -5.38 15.24 -5.74
CA TRP A 213 -4.46 16.26 -6.20
C TRP A 213 -4.54 17.45 -5.25
N LEU A 214 -3.40 17.86 -4.72
CA LEU A 214 -3.31 18.96 -3.76
C LEU A 214 -2.31 19.99 -4.26
N ALA A 215 -2.65 21.27 -4.12
CA ALA A 215 -1.70 22.35 -4.29
C ALA A 215 -0.80 22.48 -3.05
N GLN A 216 0.43 22.97 -3.24
CA GLN A 216 1.32 23.30 -2.13
C GLN A 216 0.63 24.23 -1.13
N GLY A 217 0.76 23.93 0.16
CA GLY A 217 0.13 24.66 1.27
C GLY A 217 -1.32 24.23 1.56
N ALA A 218 -1.96 23.45 0.69
CA ALA A 218 -3.32 22.95 0.93
C ALA A 218 -3.32 21.94 2.09
N PRO A 219 -4.38 21.90 2.93
CA PRO A 219 -4.53 20.87 3.94
C PRO A 219 -4.83 19.52 3.31
N PHE A 220 -4.32 18.44 3.90
CA PHE A 220 -4.71 17.09 3.51
C PHE A 220 -6.18 16.82 3.89
N PRO A 221 -6.91 16.01 3.08
CA PRO A 221 -8.23 15.53 3.46
C PRO A 221 -8.19 14.77 4.79
N ARG A 222 -9.17 15.05 5.67
CA ARG A 222 -9.31 14.44 7.00
C ARG A 222 -10.32 13.30 6.95
N PRO A 223 -9.96 12.06 7.36
CA PRO A 223 -10.84 10.89 7.24
C PRO A 223 -12.24 11.06 7.84
N ARG A 224 -12.35 11.62 9.06
CA ARG A 224 -13.64 11.83 9.73
C ARG A 224 -14.51 12.86 9.03
N ARG A 225 -13.91 13.96 8.58
CA ARG A 225 -14.63 15.09 7.98
C ARG A 225 -15.00 14.82 6.52
N ASP A 226 -14.03 14.37 5.73
CA ASP A 226 -14.14 14.33 4.27
C ASP A 226 -14.58 12.96 3.75
N TRP A 227 -14.31 11.88 4.51
CA TRP A 227 -14.69 10.52 4.11
C TRP A 227 -15.79 9.91 4.99
N LEU A 228 -16.17 10.60 6.08
CA LEU A 228 -17.14 10.13 7.07
C LEU A 228 -16.75 8.75 7.64
N LEU A 229 -15.45 8.52 7.80
CA LEU A 229 -14.90 7.32 8.42
C LEU A 229 -14.48 7.64 9.85
N ASP A 230 -14.88 6.82 10.81
CA ASP A 230 -14.38 6.91 12.19
C ASP A 230 -12.93 6.39 12.25
N LEU A 231 -12.02 7.18 11.68
CA LEU A 231 -10.61 6.89 11.53
C LEU A 231 -9.83 8.09 12.08
N PRO A 232 -9.02 7.91 13.14
CA PRO A 232 -8.12 8.96 13.63
C PRO A 232 -7.18 9.47 12.53
N ASP A 233 -6.93 10.79 12.54
CA ASP A 233 -6.05 11.46 11.57
C ASP A 233 -4.59 10.96 11.68
N GLU A 234 -4.19 10.45 12.86
CA GLU A 234 -2.86 9.90 13.16
C GLU A 234 -2.62 8.50 12.56
N ASP A 235 -3.68 7.76 12.25
CA ASP A 235 -3.57 6.43 11.63
C ASP A 235 -3.34 6.51 10.11
N VAL A 236 -3.53 7.70 9.51
CA VAL A 236 -3.42 7.92 8.07
C VAL A 236 -2.16 8.73 7.74
N THR A 237 -1.34 8.15 6.88
CA THR A 237 -0.20 8.86 6.27
C THR A 237 -0.50 9.14 4.81
N TRP A 238 -0.13 10.33 4.34
CA TRP A 238 -0.25 10.75 2.95
C TRP A 238 1.10 10.63 2.25
N HIS A 239 1.13 9.95 1.11
CA HIS A 239 2.35 9.71 0.34
C HIS A 239 2.26 10.37 -1.04
N LEU A 240 3.32 11.07 -1.44
CA LEU A 240 3.41 11.68 -2.76
C LEU A 240 3.58 10.58 -3.82
N MET A 241 2.70 10.59 -4.82
CA MET A 241 2.71 9.61 -5.91
C MET A 241 3.20 10.21 -7.22
N ASP A 242 2.85 11.46 -7.50
CA ASP A 242 3.25 12.19 -8.72
C ASP A 242 3.41 13.68 -8.39
N ALA A 243 4.64 14.19 -8.44
CA ALA A 243 4.91 15.60 -8.22
C ALA A 243 4.47 16.40 -9.45
N SER A 244 3.58 17.38 -9.25
CA SER A 244 3.25 18.32 -10.32
C SER A 244 4.37 19.36 -10.37
N VAL A 245 5.33 19.18 -11.28
CA VAL A 245 6.28 20.24 -11.61
C VAL A 245 5.45 21.39 -12.18
N GLY A 246 5.45 22.54 -11.50
CA GLY A 246 4.76 23.72 -11.99
C GLY A 246 5.26 24.03 -13.40
N PHE A 247 4.34 24.23 -14.34
CA PHE A 247 4.71 24.84 -15.61
C PHE A 247 5.34 26.20 -15.27
N PRO A 248 6.60 26.48 -15.66
CA PRO A 248 7.11 27.84 -15.54
C PRO A 248 6.18 28.74 -16.36
N GLY A 249 5.69 29.79 -15.69
CA GLY A 249 4.84 30.81 -16.31
C GLY A 249 5.56 31.60 -17.40
#